data_AF-A0A538CCV9-F1
#
_entry.id   AF-A0A538CCV9-F1
#
_cell.length_a   1.000
_cell.length_b   1.000
_cell.length_c   1.000
_cell.angle_alpha   90.00
_cell.angle_beta   90.00
_cell.angle_gamma   90.00
#
_symmetry.space_group_name_H-M   'P 1'
#
loop_
_entity.id
_entity.type
_entity.pdbx_description
1 polymer ?
#
loop_
_entity_poly.entity_id
_entity_poly.type
_entity_poly.pdbx_seq_one_letter_code
_entity_poly.pdbx_strand_id
1 'polypeptide(L)'
;MSWVAFGHIGMIGGHLDNVLNAAFVTSGFAAAVAFAGYGRGAVAAALLFMASALAEWPFYLLAMAVFVLALGLFAWPAVRSSTRRQDLLAPVGRLLLAVVASATFTGLTFLSRPPDGSLGLRAFGAQFRATVRERFFQRLRDNTRYYAFPLAAAGALLAGRSSVPPGHNPARRLFLSMMAAWLLVTVGASVAQIFDLPVAGARLLNYFFAVPLLTGIFLWELARILAARYRTLGVTIGALIAAAAIVGFGFLAWQGETGRKPSISPIAVREVAAAGDYATRFAPSRPLVFLLLKGDFAWRVVQASLPPEVVPRTSRFTGTLAQFEAEASSDGQGGGVGSGSGPGRPVAMVVQRYNHAGYEAALRTEGWVRVSPGVAVLSGTVPDSRLGVSPPRGNLGAPSATWIVLALVAVLSVVGGGWSAALLPPDRILRVVLSPGIGAAMITLAALAWDRVGLGFSRASVWALVAATALTGWVAAGWRRPTKPKGNSRVEEPRPAPARLGGAA
;
A
#
# COMPACT_ATOMS: atom_id res chain seq x y z
N MET A 1 -11.86 -8.87 4.14
CA MET A 1 -12.98 -8.33 4.93
C MET A 1 -12.63 -6.96 5.49
N SER A 2 -11.75 -6.86 6.49
CA SER A 2 -11.37 -5.57 7.08
C SER A 2 -10.95 -4.58 6.01
N TRP A 3 -10.06 -4.98 5.08
CA TRP A 3 -9.44 -4.14 4.03
C TRP A 3 -10.41 -3.38 3.11
N VAL A 4 -11.66 -3.82 3.00
CA VAL A 4 -12.67 -3.17 2.16
C VAL A 4 -13.38 -2.03 2.91
N ALA A 5 -13.34 -2.01 4.24
CA ALA A 5 -13.75 -0.88 5.11
C ALA A 5 -12.79 0.31 5.10
N PHE A 6 -11.73 0.27 4.30
CA PHE A 6 -10.61 1.21 4.37
C PHE A 6 -10.70 2.43 3.46
N GLY A 7 -11.61 2.51 2.50
CA GLY A 7 -11.54 3.63 1.54
C GLY A 7 -11.91 4.98 2.12
N HIS A 8 -12.35 5.07 3.38
CA HIS A 8 -12.46 6.38 4.04
C HIS A 8 -11.19 6.81 4.79
N ILE A 9 -10.26 5.89 5.01
CA ILE A 9 -9.04 6.13 5.78
C ILE A 9 -8.00 6.89 4.94
N GLY A 10 -8.24 7.15 3.64
CA GLY A 10 -7.43 8.05 2.82
C GLY A 10 -5.99 7.59 2.58
N MET A 11 -5.71 6.29 2.77
CA MET A 11 -4.45 5.67 2.36
C MET A 11 -4.42 5.40 0.85
N ILE A 12 -5.59 5.28 0.20
CA ILE A 12 -5.73 4.96 -1.24
C ILE A 12 -5.53 6.20 -2.13
N GLY A 13 -5.46 7.40 -1.54
CA GLY A 13 -5.30 8.70 -2.23
C GLY A 13 -3.93 8.94 -2.91
N GLY A 14 -3.36 7.94 -3.59
CA GLY A 14 -2.20 8.07 -4.46
C GLY A 14 -0.87 7.55 -3.92
N HIS A 15 -0.86 6.93 -2.73
CA HIS A 15 0.35 6.45 -2.07
C HIS A 15 0.40 4.90 -2.04
N LEU A 16 0.92 4.31 -3.12
CA LEU A 16 1.08 2.85 -3.24
C LEU A 16 2.01 2.27 -2.17
N ASP A 17 3.07 3.00 -1.84
CA ASP A 17 3.99 2.79 -0.72
C ASP A 17 3.25 2.55 0.60
N ASN A 18 2.30 3.42 0.94
CA ASN A 18 1.51 3.32 2.17
C ASN A 18 0.64 2.07 2.21
N VAL A 19 -0.01 1.78 1.08
CA VAL A 19 -0.88 0.61 0.90
C VAL A 19 -0.08 -0.69 1.03
N LEU A 20 1.08 -0.77 0.38
CA LEU A 20 1.97 -1.92 0.46
C LEU A 20 2.49 -2.10 1.89
N ASN A 21 2.95 -1.03 2.54
CA ASN A 21 3.37 -1.07 3.93
C ASN A 21 2.27 -1.61 4.85
N ALA A 22 1.04 -1.10 4.73
CA ALA A 22 -0.10 -1.58 5.49
C ALA A 22 -0.39 -3.07 5.28
N ALA A 23 -0.37 -3.53 4.02
CA ALA A 23 -0.57 -4.93 3.67
C ALA A 23 0.52 -5.84 4.30
N PHE A 24 1.78 -5.39 4.27
CA PHE A 24 2.91 -6.10 4.86
C PHE A 24 2.85 -6.12 6.39
N VAL A 25 2.60 -4.98 7.04
CA VAL A 25 2.49 -4.89 8.51
C VAL A 25 1.37 -5.78 9.03
N THR A 26 0.17 -5.67 8.45
CA THR A 26 -0.99 -6.45 8.93
C THR A 26 -0.79 -7.95 8.72
N SER A 27 -0.19 -8.35 7.60
CA SER A 27 0.21 -9.75 7.36
C SER A 27 1.31 -10.20 8.31
N GLY A 28 2.29 -9.35 8.62
CA GLY A 28 3.39 -9.64 9.55
C GLY A 28 2.87 -9.83 10.97
N PHE A 29 1.90 -9.01 11.37
CA PHE A 29 1.18 -9.12 12.63
C PHE A 29 0.38 -10.43 12.71
N ALA A 30 -0.33 -10.81 11.65
CA ALA A 30 -1.02 -12.09 11.59
C ALA A 30 -0.04 -13.28 11.67
N ALA A 31 1.13 -13.19 11.02
CA ALA A 31 2.18 -14.21 11.11
C ALA A 31 2.78 -14.31 12.52
N ALA A 32 2.94 -13.19 13.23
CA ALA A 32 3.38 -13.18 14.62
C ALA A 32 2.34 -13.78 15.58
N VAL A 33 1.06 -13.48 15.38
CA VAL A 33 -0.05 -14.10 16.12
C VAL A 33 -0.11 -15.61 15.86
N ALA A 34 0.06 -16.04 14.61
CA ALA A 34 0.15 -17.45 14.26
C ALA A 34 1.35 -18.13 14.94
N PHE A 35 2.49 -17.44 15.04
CA PHE A 35 3.66 -17.94 15.74
C PHE A 35 3.39 -18.13 17.24
N ALA A 36 2.69 -17.21 17.89
CA ALA A 36 2.33 -17.36 19.30
C ALA A 36 1.43 -18.59 19.54
N GLY A 37 0.49 -18.88 18.64
CA GLY A 37 -0.44 -20.02 18.79
C GLY A 37 0.14 -21.38 18.36
N TYR A 38 0.96 -21.40 17.30
CA TYR A 38 1.39 -22.64 16.65
C TYR A 38 2.91 -22.85 16.61
N GLY A 39 3.69 -21.93 17.18
CA GLY A 39 5.17 -21.99 17.17
C GLY A 39 5.81 -21.77 15.79
N ARG A 40 5.03 -21.39 14.77
CA ARG A 40 5.49 -21.15 13.39
C ARG A 40 4.97 -19.82 12.86
N GLY A 41 5.84 -19.05 12.20
CA GLY A 41 5.49 -17.75 11.61
C GLY A 41 6.46 -16.61 11.90
N ALA A 42 7.40 -16.76 12.85
CA ALA A 42 8.36 -15.70 13.20
C ALA A 42 9.22 -15.24 12.00
N VAL A 43 9.66 -16.19 11.15
CA VAL A 43 10.42 -15.87 9.93
C VAL A 43 9.54 -15.12 8.92
N ALA A 44 8.27 -15.54 8.74
CA ALA A 44 7.34 -14.81 7.88
C ALA A 44 7.11 -13.38 8.39
N ALA A 45 6.95 -13.21 9.71
CA ALA A 45 6.82 -11.89 10.33
C ALA A 45 8.06 -11.02 10.04
N ALA A 46 9.27 -11.57 10.21
CA ALA A 46 10.52 -10.85 9.91
C ALA A 46 10.58 -10.37 8.45
N LEU A 47 10.29 -11.25 7.49
CA LEU A 47 10.32 -10.92 6.05
C LEU A 47 9.24 -9.90 5.68
N LEU A 48 8.04 -10.03 6.23
CA LEU A 48 6.95 -9.07 6.04
C LEU A 48 7.31 -7.69 6.62
N PHE A 49 7.97 -7.66 7.77
CA PHE A 49 8.48 -6.42 8.37
C PHE A 49 9.63 -5.80 7.56
N MET A 50 10.53 -6.59 7.00
CA MET A 50 11.56 -6.11 6.06
C MET A 50 10.93 -5.49 4.82
N ALA A 51 9.94 -6.15 4.21
CA ALA A 51 9.22 -5.62 3.05
C ALA A 51 8.42 -4.36 3.39
N SER A 52 7.82 -4.29 4.58
CA SER A 52 7.17 -3.08 5.11
C SER A 52 8.13 -1.91 5.22
N ALA A 53 9.35 -2.13 5.71
CA ALA A 53 10.36 -1.09 5.83
C ALA A 53 10.80 -0.54 4.46
N LEU A 54 10.93 -1.40 3.45
CA LEU A 54 11.20 -0.97 2.07
C LEU A 54 10.05 -0.19 1.46
N ALA A 55 8.81 -0.58 1.78
CA ALA A 55 7.62 0.07 1.23
C ALA A 55 7.46 1.50 1.77
N GLU A 56 7.54 1.69 3.10
CA GLU A 56 7.48 3.02 3.73
C GLU A 56 8.02 2.97 5.17
N TRP A 57 9.27 3.41 5.36
CA TRP A 57 9.99 3.25 6.62
C TRP A 57 9.37 3.96 7.85
N PRO A 58 8.76 5.17 7.75
CA PRO A 58 8.18 5.82 8.92
C PRO A 58 7.00 5.03 9.50
N PHE A 59 6.17 4.43 8.64
CA PHE A 59 5.06 3.59 9.08
C PHE A 59 5.51 2.21 9.55
N TYR A 60 6.59 1.69 9.00
CA TYR A 60 7.27 0.52 9.57
C TYR A 60 7.73 0.79 11.02
N LEU A 61 8.37 1.93 11.31
CA LEU A 61 8.81 2.25 12.68
C LEU A 61 7.63 2.35 13.65
N LEU A 62 6.53 2.98 13.23
CA LEU A 62 5.30 2.98 14.00
C LEU A 62 4.81 1.56 14.29
N ALA A 63 4.75 0.71 13.26
CA ALA A 63 4.33 -0.67 13.41
C ALA A 63 5.25 -1.44 14.37
N MET A 64 6.56 -1.22 14.32
CA MET A 64 7.51 -1.82 15.25
C MET A 64 7.30 -1.31 16.67
N ALA A 65 7.03 -0.02 16.87
CA ALA A 65 6.71 0.51 18.20
C ALA A 65 5.44 -0.13 18.78
N VAL A 66 4.38 -0.26 17.97
CA VAL A 66 3.15 -0.97 18.35
C VAL A 66 3.46 -2.44 18.69
N PHE A 67 4.26 -3.11 17.86
CA PHE A 67 4.56 -4.53 18.02
C PHE A 67 5.42 -4.80 19.26
N VAL A 68 6.48 -4.02 19.49
CA VAL A 68 7.34 -4.14 20.68
C VAL A 68 6.55 -3.86 21.95
N LEU A 69 5.71 -2.81 21.96
CA LEU A 69 4.81 -2.55 23.09
C LEU A 69 3.85 -3.71 23.32
N ALA A 70 3.29 -4.30 22.26
CA ALA A 70 2.41 -5.46 22.35
C ALA A 70 3.12 -6.68 22.92
N LEU A 71 4.38 -6.94 22.54
CA LEU A 71 5.20 -8.00 23.12
C LEU A 71 5.44 -7.76 24.62
N GLY A 72 5.68 -6.51 25.02
CA GLY A 72 5.77 -6.12 26.42
C GLY A 72 4.49 -6.40 27.21
N LEU A 73 3.33 -5.97 26.67
CA LEU A 73 2.02 -6.24 27.27
C LEU A 73 1.71 -7.75 27.33
N PHE A 74 2.11 -8.51 26.32
CA PHE A 74 1.94 -9.96 26.27
C PHE A 74 2.81 -10.68 27.31
N ALA A 75 4.06 -10.23 27.48
CA ALA A 75 5.03 -10.78 28.43
C ALA A 75 4.80 -10.32 29.87
N TRP A 76 4.10 -9.21 30.10
CA TRP A 76 3.87 -8.60 31.41
C TRP A 76 3.48 -9.60 32.53
N PRO A 77 2.58 -10.57 32.29
CA PRO A 77 2.17 -11.51 33.33
C PRO A 77 3.25 -12.55 33.68
N ALA A 78 4.19 -12.80 32.76
CA ALA A 78 5.37 -13.65 32.98
C ALA A 78 6.39 -12.98 33.91
N VAL A 79 6.42 -11.64 33.94
CA VAL A 79 7.28 -10.86 34.85
C VAL A 79 6.74 -10.96 36.29
N ARG A 80 5.41 -11.07 36.46
CA ARG A 80 4.76 -11.15 37.77
C ARG A 80 4.68 -12.56 38.37
N SER A 81 4.90 -13.62 37.58
CA SER A 81 4.79 -15.01 38.05
C SER A 81 5.97 -15.86 37.57
N SER A 82 6.75 -16.42 38.51
CA SER A 82 7.93 -17.24 38.17
C SER A 82 7.56 -18.52 37.43
N THR A 83 6.38 -19.09 37.73
CA THR A 83 5.89 -20.36 37.19
C THR A 83 5.55 -20.32 35.69
N ARG A 84 5.28 -19.14 35.10
CA ARG A 84 4.98 -19.00 33.65
C ARG A 84 6.08 -18.29 32.86
N ARG A 85 7.23 -18.06 33.48
CA ARG A 85 8.29 -17.19 32.92
C ARG A 85 8.91 -17.79 31.66
N GLN A 86 9.26 -19.08 31.67
CA GLN A 86 9.93 -19.72 30.54
C GLN A 86 8.99 -19.88 29.32
N ASP A 87 7.74 -20.27 29.54
CA ASP A 87 6.76 -20.52 28.47
C ASP A 87 6.42 -19.27 27.65
N LEU A 88 6.41 -18.09 28.29
CA LEU A 88 6.03 -16.84 27.64
C LEU A 88 7.23 -16.07 27.07
N LEU A 89 8.42 -16.21 27.66
CA LEU A 89 9.61 -15.49 27.20
C LEU A 89 10.23 -16.10 25.94
N ALA A 90 10.17 -17.42 25.76
CA ALA A 90 10.75 -18.05 24.56
C ALA A 90 10.10 -17.58 23.24
N PRO A 91 8.75 -17.50 23.13
CA PRO A 91 8.10 -16.91 21.96
C PRO A 91 8.43 -15.43 21.78
N VAL A 92 8.48 -14.65 22.86
CA VAL A 92 8.81 -13.22 22.82
C VAL A 92 10.21 -13.00 22.30
N GLY A 93 11.21 -13.77 22.76
CA GLY A 93 12.59 -13.67 22.28
C GLY A 93 12.71 -13.94 20.78
N ARG A 94 11.98 -14.93 20.25
CA ARG A 94 11.97 -15.21 18.80
C ARG A 94 11.27 -14.13 17.97
N LEU A 95 10.22 -13.51 18.50
CA LEU A 95 9.56 -12.38 17.84
C LEU A 95 10.39 -11.10 17.93
N LEU A 96 11.11 -10.87 19.03
CA LEU A 96 12.09 -9.78 19.13
C LEU A 96 13.25 -9.98 18.15
N LEU A 97 13.70 -11.22 17.93
CA LEU A 97 14.69 -11.51 16.89
C LEU A 97 14.16 -11.13 15.50
N ALA A 98 12.88 -11.34 15.21
CA ALA A 98 12.26 -10.88 13.97
C ALA A 98 12.28 -9.34 13.84
N VAL A 99 12.01 -8.61 14.94
CA VAL A 99 12.13 -7.14 14.98
C VAL A 99 13.57 -6.72 14.71
N VAL A 100 14.54 -7.27 15.44
CA VAL A 100 15.97 -6.95 15.28
C VAL A 100 16.42 -7.24 13.85
N ALA A 101 16.12 -8.41 13.30
CA ALA A 101 16.47 -8.78 11.93
C ALA A 101 15.90 -7.78 10.91
N SER A 102 14.62 -7.39 11.06
CA SER A 102 13.99 -6.41 10.18
C SER A 102 14.61 -5.00 10.33
N ALA A 103 14.95 -4.59 11.55
CA ALA A 103 15.56 -3.29 11.83
C ALA A 103 16.99 -3.21 11.29
N THR A 104 17.79 -4.27 11.47
CA THR A 104 19.14 -4.39 10.90
C THR A 104 19.08 -4.32 9.38
N PHE A 105 18.20 -5.09 8.74
CA PHE A 105 17.99 -5.04 7.29
C PHE A 105 17.62 -3.62 6.80
N THR A 106 16.72 -2.96 7.52
CA THR A 106 16.29 -1.58 7.23
C THR A 106 17.48 -0.61 7.32
N GLY A 107 18.23 -0.66 8.42
CA GLY A 107 19.41 0.17 8.63
C GLY A 107 20.48 -0.03 7.54
N LEU A 108 20.79 -1.28 7.19
CA LEU A 108 21.72 -1.60 6.11
C LEU A 108 21.25 -1.09 4.75
N THR A 109 19.94 -1.14 4.49
CA THR A 109 19.38 -0.62 3.23
C THR A 109 19.57 0.89 3.14
N PHE A 110 19.33 1.63 4.22
CA PHE A 110 19.51 3.10 4.25
C PHE A 110 20.97 3.55 4.25
N LEU A 111 21.89 2.76 4.81
CA LEU A 111 23.33 3.05 4.71
C LEU A 111 23.86 2.98 3.27
N SER A 112 23.17 2.25 2.37
CA SER A 112 23.66 1.95 1.01
C SER A 112 23.31 2.98 -0.07
N ARG A 113 22.47 3.98 0.22
CA ARG A 113 22.21 5.14 -0.68
C ARG A 113 21.80 6.34 0.19
N PRO A 114 22.56 7.45 0.21
CA PRO A 114 21.96 8.70 0.66
C PRO A 114 20.88 9.09 -0.35
N PRO A 115 19.62 9.28 0.06
CA PRO A 115 18.65 9.90 -0.82
C PRO A 115 19.10 11.35 -1.04
N ASP A 116 19.19 11.81 -2.29
CA ASP A 116 19.40 13.21 -2.66
C ASP A 116 18.24 14.16 -2.23
N GLY A 117 17.41 13.70 -1.30
CA GLY A 117 16.36 14.47 -0.66
C GLY A 117 16.67 14.59 0.82
N SER A 118 16.73 15.84 1.32
CA SER A 118 16.95 16.14 2.73
C SER A 118 16.16 15.21 3.64
N LEU A 119 16.85 14.41 4.45
CA LEU A 119 16.31 13.65 5.57
C LEU A 119 15.59 14.61 6.52
N GLY A 120 14.31 14.89 6.29
CA GLY A 120 13.30 15.41 7.23
C GLY A 120 13.62 16.60 8.14
N LEU A 121 14.82 17.19 8.14
CA LEU A 121 15.25 18.17 9.14
C LEU A 121 14.63 19.55 8.89
N ARG A 122 14.12 19.81 7.68
CA ARG A 122 13.21 20.95 7.42
C ARG A 122 11.79 20.74 7.97
N ALA A 123 11.44 19.53 8.43
CA ALA A 123 10.12 19.20 8.99
C ALA A 123 9.90 19.69 10.44
N PHE A 124 10.81 20.49 11.00
CA PHE A 124 10.65 21.07 12.35
C PHE A 124 10.32 22.57 12.34
N GLY A 125 10.17 23.19 11.16
CA GLY A 125 9.73 24.59 11.05
C GLY A 125 8.36 24.84 11.69
N ALA A 126 8.16 26.02 12.27
CA ALA A 126 6.89 26.40 12.91
C ALA A 126 5.69 26.29 11.96
N GLN A 127 5.86 26.67 10.69
CA GLN A 127 4.84 26.59 9.65
C GLN A 127 4.43 25.14 9.36
N PHE A 128 5.39 24.20 9.31
CA PHE A 128 5.10 22.78 9.12
C PHE A 128 4.31 22.21 10.30
N ARG A 129 4.73 22.52 11.53
CA ARG A 129 4.00 22.10 12.74
C ARG A 129 2.56 22.59 12.74
N ALA A 130 2.34 23.86 12.37
CA ALA A 130 0.99 24.42 12.23
C ALA A 130 0.16 23.68 11.17
N THR A 131 0.72 23.41 9.99
CA THR A 131 0.03 22.66 8.93
C THR A 131 -0.32 21.22 9.34
N VAL A 132 0.60 20.51 10.01
CA VAL A 132 0.34 19.15 10.48
C VAL A 132 -0.74 19.13 11.56
N ARG A 133 -0.70 20.09 12.48
CA ARG A 133 -1.72 20.26 13.53
C ARG A 133 -3.09 20.57 12.95
N GLU A 134 -3.17 21.48 11.98
CA GLU A 134 -4.42 21.82 11.30
C GLU A 134 -5.02 20.59 10.60
N ARG A 135 -4.20 19.86 9.83
CA ARG A 135 -4.63 18.61 9.17
C ARG A 135 -5.07 17.55 10.18
N PHE A 136 -4.45 17.49 11.35
CA PHE A 136 -4.86 16.59 12.43
C PHE A 136 -6.26 16.96 12.95
N PHE A 137 -6.52 18.23 13.29
CA PHE A 137 -7.83 18.67 13.75
C PHE A 137 -8.91 18.53 12.68
N GLN A 138 -8.60 18.83 11.42
CA GLN A 138 -9.51 18.58 10.29
C GLN A 138 -9.90 17.10 10.22
N ARG A 139 -8.95 16.19 10.43
CA ARG A 139 -9.25 14.74 10.46
C ARG A 139 -9.96 14.27 11.71
N LEU A 140 -9.72 14.89 12.85
CA LEU A 140 -10.43 14.57 14.09
C LEU A 140 -11.92 14.94 13.99
N ARG A 141 -12.25 16.00 13.25
CA ARG A 141 -13.63 16.45 12.99
C ARG A 141 -14.37 15.65 11.90
N ASP A 142 -13.70 14.68 11.29
CA ASP A 142 -14.27 13.85 10.22
C ASP A 142 -15.20 12.77 10.82
N ASN A 143 -16.47 13.13 11.00
CA ASN A 143 -17.47 12.32 11.74
C ASN A 143 -17.68 10.90 11.18
N THR A 144 -17.50 10.75 9.88
CA THR A 144 -17.63 9.49 9.14
C THR A 144 -16.67 8.39 9.63
N ARG A 145 -15.56 8.76 10.28
CA ARG A 145 -14.57 7.83 10.82
C ARG A 145 -15.05 7.10 12.07
N TYR A 146 -15.99 7.69 12.80
CA TYR A 146 -16.42 7.16 14.10
C TYR A 146 -17.53 6.10 14.00
N TYR A 147 -18.16 5.91 12.84
CA TYR A 147 -19.23 4.91 12.68
C TYR A 147 -18.76 3.47 12.97
N ALA A 148 -17.49 3.16 12.74
CA ALA A 148 -16.93 1.84 13.01
C ALA A 148 -16.53 1.63 14.48
N PHE A 149 -16.44 2.69 15.30
CA PHE A 149 -15.95 2.60 16.68
C PHE A 149 -16.87 1.78 17.59
N PRO A 150 -18.22 1.97 17.59
CA PRO A 150 -19.11 1.11 18.38
C PRO A 150 -19.00 -0.36 18.00
N LEU A 151 -18.89 -0.66 16.69
CA LEU A 151 -18.72 -2.03 16.20
C LEU A 151 -17.38 -2.62 16.61
N ALA A 152 -16.31 -1.82 16.57
CA ALA A 152 -14.99 -2.23 17.04
C ALA A 152 -14.97 -2.48 18.55
N ALA A 153 -15.64 -1.65 19.35
CA ALA A 153 -15.77 -1.86 20.79
C ALA A 153 -16.50 -3.17 21.10
N ALA A 154 -17.63 -3.44 20.41
CA ALA A 154 -18.32 -4.73 20.51
C ALA A 154 -17.41 -5.90 20.07
N GLY A 155 -16.66 -5.72 18.98
CA GLY A 155 -15.69 -6.70 18.51
C GLY A 155 -14.56 -7.00 19.49
N ALA A 156 -14.07 -5.99 20.21
CA ALA A 156 -13.07 -6.15 21.27
C ALA A 156 -13.63 -6.95 22.46
N LEU A 157 -14.87 -6.67 22.87
CA LEU A 157 -15.55 -7.42 23.92
C LEU A 157 -15.74 -8.89 23.52
N LEU A 158 -16.15 -9.14 22.28
CA LEU A 158 -16.31 -10.49 21.76
C LEU A 158 -14.96 -11.22 21.65
N ALA A 159 -13.93 -10.58 21.09
CA ALA A 159 -12.56 -11.14 21.08
C ALA A 159 -12.04 -11.46 22.49
N GLY A 160 -12.47 -10.67 23.49
CA GLY A 160 -12.20 -10.87 24.92
C GLY A 160 -13.04 -11.98 25.59
N ARG A 161 -14.09 -12.50 24.96
CA ARG A 161 -15.00 -13.50 25.53
C ARG A 161 -15.10 -14.79 24.74
N SER A 162 -14.71 -14.80 23.47
CA SER A 162 -14.80 -15.98 22.61
C SER A 162 -14.02 -17.15 23.23
N SER A 163 -14.69 -18.31 23.29
CA SER A 163 -14.07 -19.57 23.68
C SER A 163 -13.08 -19.98 22.60
N VAL A 164 -11.81 -20.09 22.98
CA VAL A 164 -10.71 -20.45 22.10
C VAL A 164 -10.09 -21.72 22.66
N PRO A 165 -9.78 -22.74 21.83
CA PRO A 165 -9.17 -23.97 22.32
C PRO A 165 -7.88 -23.65 23.11
N PRO A 166 -7.55 -24.36 24.19
CA PRO A 166 -6.47 -24.00 25.10
C PRO A 166 -5.12 -23.70 24.42
N GLY A 167 -4.78 -24.44 23.36
CA GLY A 167 -3.56 -24.24 22.57
C GLY A 167 -3.47 -22.92 21.80
N HIS A 168 -4.59 -22.23 21.56
CA HIS A 168 -4.64 -20.97 20.81
C HIS A 168 -4.75 -19.73 21.72
N ASN A 169 -4.77 -19.93 23.05
CA ASN A 169 -4.80 -18.83 24.02
C ASN A 169 -3.64 -17.83 23.85
N PRO A 170 -2.38 -18.26 23.58
CA PRO A 170 -1.29 -17.31 23.37
C PRO A 170 -1.51 -16.41 22.13
N ALA A 171 -2.02 -16.96 21.02
CA ALA A 171 -2.34 -16.19 19.82
C ALA A 171 -3.39 -15.11 20.10
N ARG A 172 -4.49 -15.49 20.77
CA ARG A 172 -5.55 -14.56 21.18
C ARG A 172 -5.01 -13.45 22.07
N ARG A 173 -4.18 -13.81 23.06
CA ARG A 173 -3.59 -12.85 23.99
C ARG A 173 -2.68 -11.86 23.28
N LEU A 174 -1.78 -12.34 22.41
CA LEU A 174 -0.91 -11.49 21.62
C LEU A 174 -1.73 -10.56 20.71
N PHE A 175 -2.76 -11.07 20.02
CA PHE A 175 -3.65 -10.25 19.20
C PHE A 175 -4.29 -9.12 20.02
N LEU A 176 -4.86 -9.41 21.19
CA LEU A 176 -5.47 -8.39 22.06
C LEU A 176 -4.44 -7.38 22.57
N SER A 177 -3.24 -7.85 22.96
CA SER A 177 -2.12 -6.98 23.33
C SER A 177 -1.71 -6.05 22.19
N MET A 178 -1.76 -6.52 20.94
CA MET A 178 -1.48 -5.68 19.77
C MET A 178 -2.56 -4.63 19.54
N MET A 179 -3.85 -4.98 19.68
CA MET A 179 -4.93 -4.00 19.56
C MET A 179 -4.83 -2.91 20.64
N ALA A 180 -4.53 -3.31 21.89
CA ALA A 180 -4.30 -2.39 23.00
C ALA A 180 -3.08 -1.50 22.77
N ALA A 181 -1.94 -2.06 22.36
CA ALA A 181 -0.74 -1.31 22.03
C ALA A 181 -0.99 -0.29 20.90
N TRP A 182 -1.74 -0.67 19.88
CA TRP A 182 -2.08 0.23 18.78
C TRP A 182 -2.92 1.41 19.24
N LEU A 183 -3.93 1.16 20.07
CA LEU A 183 -4.74 2.22 20.69
C LEU A 183 -3.86 3.15 21.53
N LEU A 184 -3.01 2.61 22.42
CA LEU A 184 -2.13 3.39 23.28
C LEU A 184 -1.16 4.27 22.48
N VAL A 185 -0.51 3.71 21.44
CA VAL A 185 0.40 4.47 20.58
C VAL A 185 -0.35 5.56 19.81
N THR A 186 -1.56 5.26 19.32
CA THR A 186 -2.37 6.24 18.56
C THR A 186 -2.85 7.37 19.46
N VAL A 187 -3.33 7.07 20.67
CA VAL A 187 -3.74 8.06 21.67
C VAL A 187 -2.53 8.87 22.14
N GLY A 188 -1.43 8.22 22.52
CA GLY A 188 -0.20 8.90 22.95
C GLY A 188 0.35 9.85 21.88
N ALA A 189 0.33 9.42 20.62
CA ALA A 189 0.75 10.27 19.50
C ALA A 189 -0.23 11.42 19.22
N SER A 190 -1.53 11.21 19.42
CA SER A 190 -2.55 12.25 19.31
C SER A 190 -2.38 13.30 20.41
N VAL A 191 -2.11 12.87 21.64
CA VAL A 191 -1.79 13.76 22.77
C VAL A 191 -0.49 14.53 22.49
N ALA A 192 0.56 13.85 22.03
CA ALA A 192 1.81 14.48 21.64
C ALA A 192 1.59 15.57 20.56
N GLN A 193 0.76 15.29 19.55
CA GLN A 193 0.40 16.26 18.51
C GLN A 193 -0.31 17.50 19.06
N ILE A 194 -1.17 17.34 20.07
CA ILE A 194 -1.87 18.44 20.74
C ILE A 194 -0.85 19.37 21.44
N PHE A 195 0.22 18.81 21.99
CA PHE A 195 1.33 19.55 22.62
C PHE A 195 2.42 20.01 21.63
N ASP A 196 2.08 20.18 20.35
CA ASP A 196 2.99 20.65 19.28
C ASP A 196 4.25 19.80 19.08
N LEU A 197 4.25 18.54 19.56
CA LEU A 197 5.30 17.59 19.21
C LEU A 197 5.14 17.20 17.73
N PRO A 198 6.25 17.13 16.97
CA PRO A 198 6.27 16.88 15.53
C PRO A 198 6.02 15.40 15.24
N VAL A 199 4.81 14.94 15.54
CA VAL A 199 4.32 13.61 15.21
C VAL A 199 3.47 13.71 13.94
N ALA A 200 3.26 12.60 13.24
CA ALA A 200 2.38 12.57 12.07
C ALA A 200 0.94 12.20 12.48
N GLY A 201 0.37 12.83 13.51
CA GLY A 201 -0.89 12.41 14.15
C GLY A 201 -2.04 12.17 13.16
N ALA A 202 -2.18 13.07 12.18
CA ALA A 202 -3.17 12.94 11.10
C ALA A 202 -3.00 11.63 10.30
N ARG A 203 -1.76 11.23 9.99
CA ARG A 203 -1.43 9.99 9.28
C ARG A 203 -1.56 8.77 10.20
N LEU A 204 -1.28 8.90 11.50
CA LEU A 204 -1.44 7.81 12.46
C LEU A 204 -2.91 7.39 12.63
N LEU A 205 -3.83 8.35 12.64
CA LEU A 205 -5.26 8.05 12.58
C LEU A 205 -5.64 7.26 11.33
N ASN A 206 -4.90 7.43 10.22
CA ASN A 206 -5.11 6.63 9.02
C ASN A 206 -4.52 5.20 9.14
N TYR A 207 -3.55 5.01 10.01
CA TYR A 207 -2.91 3.72 10.28
C TYR A 207 -3.51 3.03 11.50
N PHE A 208 -4.69 3.45 11.99
CA PHE A 208 -5.32 2.85 13.15
C PHE A 208 -6.14 1.60 12.78
N PHE A 209 -5.44 0.52 12.40
CA PHE A 209 -6.05 -0.74 11.94
C PHE A 209 -6.82 -1.51 13.03
N ALA A 210 -6.66 -1.16 14.31
CA ALA A 210 -7.35 -1.85 15.39
C ALA A 210 -8.88 -1.77 15.23
N VAL A 211 -9.42 -0.60 14.88
CA VAL A 211 -10.87 -0.42 14.66
C VAL A 211 -11.40 -1.38 13.59
N PRO A 212 -10.92 -1.35 12.33
CA PRO A 212 -11.46 -2.24 11.29
C PRO A 212 -11.19 -3.72 11.53
N LEU A 213 -10.09 -4.10 12.20
CA LEU A 213 -9.84 -5.49 12.57
C LEU A 213 -10.88 -5.98 13.59
N LEU A 214 -11.13 -5.18 14.63
CA LEU A 214 -12.12 -5.49 15.66
C LEU A 214 -13.55 -5.47 15.13
N THR A 215 -13.90 -4.52 14.24
CA THR A 215 -15.18 -4.53 13.52
C THR A 215 -15.34 -5.82 12.70
N GLY A 216 -14.27 -6.29 12.05
CA GLY A 216 -14.28 -7.57 11.34
C GLY A 216 -14.55 -8.76 12.26
N ILE A 217 -13.98 -8.76 13.47
CA ILE A 217 -14.28 -9.77 14.49
C ILE A 217 -15.74 -9.71 14.91
N PHE A 218 -16.29 -8.52 15.16
CA PHE A 218 -17.70 -8.37 15.49
C PHE A 218 -18.61 -9.02 14.43
N LEU A 219 -18.38 -8.71 13.16
CA LEU A 219 -19.17 -9.26 12.05
C LEU A 219 -19.02 -10.78 11.93
N TRP A 220 -17.80 -11.30 12.09
CA TRP A 220 -17.53 -12.73 12.06
C TRP A 220 -18.24 -13.46 13.22
N GLU A 221 -18.12 -12.95 14.43
CA GLU A 221 -18.75 -13.50 15.61
C GLU A 221 -20.28 -13.47 15.52
N LEU A 222 -20.84 -12.36 15.04
CA LEU A 222 -22.27 -12.23 14.78
C LEU A 222 -22.75 -13.30 13.78
N ALA A 223 -22.04 -13.48 12.67
CA ALA A 223 -22.35 -14.52 11.69
C ALA A 223 -22.29 -15.92 12.30
N ARG A 224 -21.28 -16.21 13.15
CA ARG A 224 -21.17 -17.49 13.86
C ARG A 224 -22.32 -17.72 14.84
N ILE A 225 -22.69 -16.71 15.62
CA ILE A 225 -23.79 -16.79 16.59
C ILE A 225 -25.11 -17.06 15.85
N LEU A 226 -25.34 -16.36 14.73
CA LEU A 226 -26.54 -16.57 13.91
C LEU A 226 -26.56 -17.97 13.30
N ALA A 227 -25.44 -18.45 12.75
CA ALA A 227 -25.30 -19.80 12.22
C ALA A 227 -25.56 -20.88 13.29
N ALA A 228 -25.05 -20.69 14.51
CA ALA A 228 -25.30 -21.61 15.62
C ALA A 228 -26.77 -21.62 16.07
N ARG A 229 -27.43 -20.46 16.10
CA ARG A 229 -28.80 -20.31 16.59
C ARG A 229 -29.85 -20.78 15.57
N TYR A 230 -29.65 -20.51 14.29
CA TYR A 230 -30.65 -20.73 13.23
C TYR A 230 -30.24 -21.78 12.18
N ARG A 231 -29.19 -22.56 12.45
CA ARG A 231 -28.65 -23.61 11.56
C ARG A 231 -28.45 -23.08 10.13
N THR A 232 -29.09 -23.69 9.13
CA THR A 232 -28.94 -23.37 7.70
C THR A 232 -29.35 -21.92 7.39
N LEU A 233 -30.47 -21.44 7.94
CA LEU A 233 -30.89 -20.04 7.78
C LEU A 233 -29.86 -19.08 8.38
N GLY A 234 -29.27 -19.46 9.52
CA GLY A 234 -28.23 -18.69 10.17
C GLY A 234 -26.94 -18.57 9.36
N VAL A 235 -26.55 -19.65 8.67
CA VAL A 235 -25.40 -19.64 7.75
C VAL A 235 -25.66 -18.69 6.57
N THR A 236 -26.85 -18.78 5.96
CA THR A 236 -27.23 -17.90 4.85
C THR A 236 -27.26 -16.44 5.28
N ILE A 237 -27.89 -16.13 6.41
CA ILE A 237 -27.95 -14.76 6.96
C ILE A 237 -26.54 -14.27 7.31
N GLY A 238 -25.70 -15.09 7.95
CA GLY A 238 -24.33 -14.74 8.26
C GLY A 238 -23.48 -14.44 7.01
N ALA A 239 -23.63 -15.25 5.95
CA ALA A 239 -22.99 -15.01 4.67
C ALA A 239 -23.47 -13.71 4.01
N LEU A 240 -24.78 -13.44 4.05
CA LEU A 240 -25.38 -12.20 3.55
C LEU A 240 -24.88 -10.97 4.31
N ILE A 241 -24.76 -11.04 5.64
CA ILE A 241 -24.21 -9.94 6.46
C ILE A 241 -22.75 -9.69 6.08
N ALA A 242 -21.94 -10.74 5.92
CA ALA A 242 -20.54 -10.59 5.52
C ALA A 242 -20.41 -9.99 4.10
N ALA A 243 -21.25 -10.44 3.16
CA ALA A 243 -21.29 -9.91 1.80
C ALA A 243 -21.76 -8.45 1.79
N ALA A 244 -22.84 -8.13 2.50
CA ALA A 244 -23.36 -6.77 2.65
C ALA A 244 -22.34 -5.84 3.31
N ALA A 245 -21.60 -6.32 4.31
CA ALA A 245 -20.51 -5.57 4.91
C ALA A 245 -19.41 -5.28 3.88
N ILE A 246 -18.92 -6.28 3.12
CA ILE A 246 -17.93 -6.05 2.05
C ILE A 246 -18.44 -5.02 1.06
N VAL A 247 -19.65 -5.20 0.54
CA VAL A 247 -20.22 -4.33 -0.51
C VAL A 247 -20.45 -2.92 0.02
N GLY A 248 -21.08 -2.77 1.19
CA GLY A 248 -21.39 -1.48 1.80
C GLY A 248 -20.12 -0.70 2.14
N PHE A 249 -19.16 -1.35 2.81
CA PHE A 249 -17.87 -0.73 3.11
C PHE A 249 -17.06 -0.41 1.84
N GLY A 250 -17.11 -1.28 0.83
CA GLY A 250 -16.43 -1.08 -0.44
C GLY A 250 -17.03 0.06 -1.26
N PHE A 251 -18.36 0.24 -1.17
CA PHE A 251 -19.05 1.36 -1.78
C PHE A 251 -18.73 2.68 -1.08
N LEU A 252 -18.77 2.72 0.26
CA LEU A 252 -18.36 3.91 1.04
C LEU A 252 -16.90 4.28 0.77
N ALA A 253 -16.04 3.27 0.68
CA ALA A 253 -14.65 3.39 0.28
C ALA A 253 -14.52 4.02 -1.12
N TRP A 254 -15.26 3.50 -2.10
CA TRP A 254 -15.28 4.01 -3.46
C TRP A 254 -15.77 5.45 -3.52
N GLN A 255 -16.90 5.78 -2.88
CA GLN A 255 -17.42 7.14 -2.84
C GLN A 255 -16.42 8.13 -2.22
N GLY A 256 -15.83 7.77 -1.08
CA GLY A 256 -14.81 8.59 -0.41
C GLY A 256 -13.58 8.86 -1.28
N GLU A 257 -13.18 7.89 -2.11
CA GLU A 257 -12.03 8.05 -3.01
C GLU A 257 -12.40 8.71 -4.34
N THR A 258 -13.63 8.58 -4.86
CA THR A 258 -14.04 9.26 -6.10
C THR A 258 -13.88 10.78 -6.03
N GLY A 259 -14.11 11.39 -4.87
CA GLY A 259 -13.86 12.81 -4.64
C GLY A 259 -12.38 13.19 -4.43
N ARG A 260 -11.49 12.21 -4.23
CA ARG A 260 -10.05 12.40 -3.95
C ARG A 260 -9.13 12.02 -5.11
N LYS A 261 -9.65 11.40 -6.18
CA LYS A 261 -8.88 11.05 -7.37
C LYS A 261 -8.25 12.31 -7.96
N PRO A 262 -6.91 12.39 -8.12
CA PRO A 262 -6.29 13.38 -8.98
C PRO A 262 -6.84 13.15 -10.39
N SER A 263 -7.85 13.92 -10.78
CA SER A 263 -8.51 13.72 -12.06
C SER A 263 -7.61 14.33 -13.13
N ILE A 264 -6.82 13.48 -13.76
CA ILE A 264 -6.21 13.80 -15.03
C ILE A 264 -7.36 13.93 -16.03
N SER A 265 -7.64 15.16 -16.45
CA SER A 265 -8.73 15.41 -17.38
C SER A 265 -8.43 14.68 -18.69
N PRO A 266 -9.36 13.85 -19.22
CA PRO A 266 -9.17 13.21 -20.53
C PRO A 266 -8.97 14.23 -21.65
N ILE A 267 -9.52 15.44 -21.49
CA ILE A 267 -9.31 16.56 -22.40
C ILE A 267 -7.85 17.03 -22.33
N ALA A 268 -7.29 17.21 -21.12
CA ALA A 268 -5.89 17.59 -20.95
C ALA A 268 -4.94 16.59 -21.61
N VAL A 269 -5.17 15.28 -21.39
CA VAL A 269 -4.33 14.23 -21.98
C VAL A 269 -4.40 14.26 -23.49
N ARG A 270 -5.59 14.47 -24.06
CA ARG A 270 -5.78 14.62 -25.51
C ARG A 270 -5.00 15.81 -26.07
N GLU A 271 -5.12 16.96 -25.42
CA GLU A 271 -4.41 18.17 -25.84
C GLU A 271 -2.90 18.00 -25.74
N VAL A 272 -2.38 17.46 -24.63
CA VAL A 272 -0.94 17.22 -24.47
C VAL A 272 -0.42 16.16 -25.45
N ALA A 273 -1.16 15.06 -25.64
CA ALA A 273 -0.77 14.03 -26.60
C ALA A 273 -0.71 14.61 -28.02
N ALA A 274 -1.68 15.45 -28.40
CA ALA A 274 -1.66 16.14 -29.69
C ALA A 274 -0.47 17.12 -29.82
N ALA A 275 -0.11 17.82 -28.74
CA ALA A 275 1.09 18.65 -28.70
C ALA A 275 2.38 17.81 -28.85
N GLY A 276 2.42 16.63 -28.22
CA GLY A 276 3.50 15.65 -28.36
C GLY A 276 3.62 15.10 -29.77
N ASP A 277 2.50 14.70 -30.39
CA ASP A 277 2.45 14.24 -31.78
C ASP A 277 2.93 15.32 -32.76
N TYR A 278 2.52 16.57 -32.52
CA TYR A 278 3.02 17.72 -33.25
C TYR A 278 4.55 17.83 -33.11
N ALA A 279 5.07 17.78 -31.89
CA ALA A 279 6.51 17.87 -31.64
C ALA A 279 7.30 16.75 -32.32
N THR A 280 6.78 15.53 -32.32
CA THR A 280 7.44 14.38 -32.94
C THR A 280 7.51 14.54 -34.46
N ARG A 281 6.46 15.04 -35.11
CA ARG A 281 6.39 15.15 -36.57
C ARG A 281 7.05 16.42 -37.12
N PHE A 282 6.86 17.55 -36.45
CA PHE A 282 7.18 18.88 -36.98
C PHE A 282 8.31 19.59 -36.23
N ALA A 283 8.71 19.09 -35.07
CA ALA A 283 9.80 19.64 -34.27
C ALA A 283 10.74 18.55 -33.69
N PRO A 284 11.20 17.56 -34.49
CA PRO A 284 11.88 16.36 -34.00
C PRO A 284 13.25 16.59 -33.37
N SER A 285 13.82 17.79 -33.41
CA SER A 285 15.09 18.13 -32.74
C SER A 285 15.05 19.44 -31.96
N ARG A 286 13.88 20.08 -31.83
CA ARG A 286 13.77 21.39 -31.18
C ARG A 286 13.37 21.26 -29.71
N PRO A 287 13.91 22.09 -28.80
CA PRO A 287 13.44 22.18 -27.42
C PRO A 287 11.97 22.60 -27.38
N LEU A 288 11.20 22.10 -26.42
CA LEU A 288 9.78 22.45 -26.24
C LEU A 288 9.57 23.17 -24.92
N VAL A 289 8.74 24.22 -24.92
CA VAL A 289 8.35 24.94 -23.71
C VAL A 289 6.84 24.93 -23.56
N PHE A 290 6.33 24.30 -22.51
CA PHE A 290 4.89 24.33 -22.20
C PHE A 290 4.56 25.49 -21.27
N LEU A 291 3.65 26.37 -21.68
CA LEU A 291 3.17 27.48 -20.87
C LEU A 291 2.03 27.01 -19.95
N LEU A 292 2.28 27.02 -18.64
CA LEU A 292 1.35 26.56 -17.62
C LEU A 292 1.06 27.70 -16.63
N LEU A 293 -0.21 27.89 -16.24
CA LEU A 293 -0.60 28.98 -15.33
C LEU A 293 -0.14 28.73 -13.88
N LYS A 294 -0.25 27.50 -13.37
CA LYS A 294 0.37 27.07 -12.11
C LYS A 294 0.27 25.55 -11.88
N GLY A 295 1.32 24.99 -11.27
CA GLY A 295 1.25 23.75 -10.49
C GLY A 295 2.18 22.63 -10.97
N ASP A 296 2.93 22.05 -10.02
CA ASP A 296 3.73 20.83 -10.24
C ASP A 296 2.90 19.65 -10.75
N PHE A 297 1.62 19.60 -10.38
CA PHE A 297 0.70 18.57 -10.86
C PHE A 297 0.47 18.66 -12.37
N ALA A 298 0.16 19.85 -12.90
CA ALA A 298 -0.06 20.04 -14.34
C ALA A 298 1.17 19.63 -15.15
N TRP A 299 2.36 20.00 -14.67
CA TRP A 299 3.61 19.61 -15.32
C TRP A 299 3.85 18.09 -15.32
N ARG A 300 3.62 17.41 -14.19
CA ARG A 300 3.74 15.94 -14.13
C ARG A 300 2.78 15.25 -15.09
N VAL A 301 1.57 15.79 -15.26
CA VAL A 301 0.61 15.25 -16.22
C VAL A 301 1.06 15.49 -17.66
N VAL A 302 1.64 16.67 -17.95
CA VAL A 302 2.25 16.94 -19.25
C VAL A 302 3.33 15.90 -19.55
N GLN A 303 4.29 15.71 -18.65
CA GLN A 303 5.37 14.73 -18.81
C GLN A 303 4.85 13.31 -18.99
N ALA A 304 3.82 12.90 -18.23
CA ALA A 304 3.24 11.56 -18.32
C ALA A 304 2.42 11.32 -19.60
N SER A 305 1.97 12.38 -20.27
CA SER A 305 1.12 12.29 -21.47
C SER A 305 1.89 12.49 -22.77
N LEU A 306 3.15 12.92 -22.70
CA LEU A 306 4.03 13.10 -23.85
C LEU A 306 4.66 11.76 -24.28
N PRO A 307 4.98 11.59 -25.57
CA PRO A 307 5.80 10.48 -26.03
C PRO A 307 7.15 10.43 -25.30
N PRO A 308 7.68 9.25 -24.94
CA PRO A 308 8.94 9.11 -24.19
C PRO A 308 10.13 9.85 -24.82
N GLU A 309 10.15 9.97 -26.13
CA GLU A 309 11.19 10.63 -26.92
C GLU A 309 11.13 12.15 -26.80
N VAL A 310 9.96 12.70 -26.45
CA VAL A 310 9.70 14.13 -26.34
C VAL A 310 10.02 14.65 -24.94
N VAL A 311 9.86 13.82 -23.90
CA VAL A 311 10.02 14.23 -22.50
C VAL A 311 11.39 14.86 -22.19
N PRO A 312 12.54 14.31 -22.63
CA PRO A 312 13.87 14.84 -22.23
C PRO A 312 14.17 16.26 -22.70
N ARG A 313 13.50 16.72 -23.77
CA ARG A 313 13.71 18.04 -24.40
C ARG A 313 12.60 19.05 -24.07
N THR A 314 11.74 18.71 -23.13
CA THR A 314 10.55 19.50 -22.78
C THR A 314 10.78 20.20 -21.44
N SER A 315 10.57 21.51 -21.41
CA SER A 315 10.60 22.33 -20.20
C SER A 315 9.24 23.01 -19.96
N ARG A 316 9.06 23.56 -18.75
CA ARG A 316 7.87 24.32 -18.38
C ARG A 316 8.19 25.78 -18.20
N PHE A 317 7.25 26.62 -18.61
CA PHE A 317 7.18 28.02 -18.21
C PHE A 317 5.97 28.20 -17.29
N THR A 318 6.14 28.83 -16.12
CA THR A 318 5.04 29.09 -15.19
C THR A 318 4.75 30.58 -15.13
N GLY A 319 3.69 31.02 -15.80
CA GLY A 319 3.34 32.43 -15.89
C GLY A 319 2.27 32.72 -16.94
N THR A 320 2.02 34.00 -17.18
CA THR A 320 1.12 34.46 -18.25
C THR A 320 1.83 34.45 -19.60
N LEU A 321 1.05 34.48 -20.69
CA LEU A 321 1.61 34.61 -22.04
C LEU A 321 2.46 35.88 -22.19
N ALA A 322 1.98 37.02 -21.66
CA ALA A 322 2.72 38.28 -21.71
C ALA A 322 4.05 38.21 -20.95
N GLN A 323 4.11 37.50 -19.82
CA GLN A 323 5.37 37.27 -19.09
C GLN A 323 6.33 36.41 -19.90
N PHE A 324 5.82 35.36 -20.54
CA PHE A 324 6.62 34.52 -21.42
C PHE A 324 7.20 35.32 -22.60
N GLU A 325 6.38 36.13 -23.25
CA GLU A 325 6.81 36.96 -24.39
C GLU A 325 7.80 38.05 -23.95
N ALA A 326 7.60 38.66 -22.77
CA ALA A 326 8.54 39.60 -22.20
C ALA A 326 9.91 38.94 -21.88
N GLU A 327 9.91 37.75 -21.29
CA GLU A 327 11.13 36.99 -20.96
C GLU A 327 11.85 36.50 -22.23
N ALA A 328 11.08 36.01 -23.21
CA ALA A 328 11.60 35.63 -24.52
C ALA A 328 12.18 36.82 -25.31
N SER A 329 11.69 38.04 -25.06
CA SER A 329 12.20 39.28 -25.64
C SER A 329 13.41 39.84 -24.89
N SER A 330 13.51 39.61 -23.58
CA SER A 330 14.65 40.06 -22.75
C SER A 330 15.89 39.17 -22.89
N ASP A 331 15.73 37.88 -23.21
CA ASP A 331 16.82 36.94 -23.50
C ASP A 331 17.50 37.16 -24.87
N GLY A 332 17.52 38.41 -25.34
CA GLY A 332 18.12 38.89 -26.59
C GLY A 332 19.65 38.71 -26.72
N GLN A 333 20.29 37.96 -25.82
CA GLN A 333 21.64 37.43 -25.97
C GLN A 333 21.66 35.91 -25.77
N GLY A 334 21.15 35.17 -26.77
CA GLY A 334 21.58 33.79 -27.02
C GLY A 334 20.52 32.68 -27.08
N GLY A 335 19.26 32.90 -26.70
CA GLY A 335 18.28 31.80 -26.55
C GLY A 335 16.83 32.10 -26.92
N GLY A 336 16.58 33.07 -27.80
CA GLY A 336 15.23 33.64 -27.99
C GLY A 336 14.22 32.73 -28.68
N VAL A 337 13.05 32.58 -28.04
CA VAL A 337 11.78 32.14 -28.64
C VAL A 337 11.19 33.29 -29.48
N GLY A 338 11.88 33.67 -30.56
CA GLY A 338 11.38 34.66 -31.52
C GLY A 338 10.71 33.98 -32.73
N SER A 339 9.77 34.66 -33.38
CA SER A 339 8.96 34.27 -34.55
C SER A 339 9.70 33.82 -35.83
N GLY A 340 10.99 33.48 -35.74
CA GLY A 340 11.78 32.95 -36.85
C GLY A 340 12.03 31.45 -36.72
N SER A 341 11.87 30.74 -37.84
CA SER A 341 11.98 29.28 -38.05
C SER A 341 13.41 28.71 -37.92
N GLY A 342 14.22 29.19 -36.98
CA GLY A 342 15.60 28.75 -36.81
C GLY A 342 15.73 27.38 -36.14
N PRO A 343 16.70 26.52 -36.53
CA PRO A 343 16.84 25.13 -36.06
C PRO A 343 17.16 24.97 -34.56
N GLY A 344 17.55 26.03 -33.85
CA GLY A 344 17.84 26.00 -32.41
C GLY A 344 16.80 26.64 -31.50
N ARG A 345 15.73 27.24 -32.05
CA ARG A 345 14.76 28.00 -31.24
C ARG A 345 13.73 27.09 -30.57
N PRO A 346 13.40 27.30 -29.28
CA PRO A 346 12.37 26.52 -28.62
C PRO A 346 11.02 26.68 -29.30
N VAL A 347 10.20 25.64 -29.30
CA VAL A 347 8.81 25.68 -29.73
C VAL A 347 7.96 25.88 -28.49
N ALA A 348 7.27 27.03 -28.41
CA ALA A 348 6.39 27.31 -27.29
C ALA A 348 4.99 26.72 -27.55
N MET A 349 4.42 26.08 -26.55
CA MET A 349 3.15 25.38 -26.64
C MET A 349 2.24 25.78 -25.49
N VAL A 350 0.97 26.05 -25.80
CA VAL A 350 -0.05 26.31 -24.80
C VAL A 350 -1.20 25.33 -24.94
N VAL A 351 -1.54 24.69 -23.82
CA VAL A 351 -2.59 23.69 -23.70
C VAL A 351 -3.76 24.32 -22.96
N GLN A 352 -4.92 24.41 -23.62
CA GLN A 352 -6.08 25.13 -23.14
C GLN A 352 -6.53 24.67 -21.74
N ARG A 353 -6.47 23.37 -21.45
CA ARG A 353 -6.90 22.84 -20.15
C ARG A 353 -6.02 23.27 -18.97
N TYR A 354 -4.75 23.59 -19.22
CA TYR A 354 -3.82 24.04 -18.17
C TYR A 354 -3.56 25.54 -18.20
N ASN A 355 -3.93 26.21 -19.28
CA ASN A 355 -3.78 27.64 -19.43
C ASN A 355 -4.85 28.21 -20.37
N HIS A 356 -6.11 28.26 -19.93
CA HIS A 356 -7.22 28.71 -20.77
C HIS A 356 -7.05 30.16 -21.22
N ALA A 357 -6.72 31.06 -20.29
CA ALA A 357 -6.49 32.47 -20.60
C ALA A 357 -5.29 32.66 -21.55
N GLY A 358 -4.19 31.94 -21.33
CA GLY A 358 -3.03 31.98 -22.22
C GLY A 358 -3.29 31.38 -23.60
N TYR A 359 -4.12 30.34 -23.70
CA TYR A 359 -4.54 29.78 -24.98
C TYR A 359 -5.40 30.76 -25.78
N GLU A 360 -6.40 31.39 -25.15
CA GLU A 360 -7.23 32.41 -25.81
C GLU A 360 -6.41 33.65 -26.22
N ALA A 361 -5.45 34.06 -25.39
CA ALA A 361 -4.53 35.14 -25.72
C ALA A 361 -3.63 34.76 -26.90
N ALA A 362 -3.04 33.56 -26.88
CA ALA A 362 -2.16 33.07 -27.94
C ALA A 362 -2.87 33.09 -29.31
N LEU A 363 -4.13 32.65 -29.37
CA LEU A 363 -4.89 32.66 -30.63
C LEU A 363 -5.20 34.06 -31.19
N ARG A 364 -5.03 35.12 -30.39
CA ARG A 364 -5.19 36.52 -30.82
C ARG A 364 -3.85 37.18 -31.14
N THR A 365 -2.73 36.56 -30.77
CA THR A 365 -1.39 37.07 -31.01
C THR A 365 -0.84 36.50 -32.31
N GLU A 366 -0.17 37.35 -33.10
CA GLU A 366 0.46 36.95 -34.35
C GLU A 366 1.57 35.91 -34.12
N GLY A 367 1.70 34.93 -35.02
CA GLY A 367 2.72 33.87 -34.95
C GLY A 367 2.34 32.62 -34.15
N TRP A 368 1.23 32.66 -33.42
CA TRP A 368 0.63 31.49 -32.79
C TRP A 368 -0.36 30.82 -33.72
N VAL A 369 -0.24 29.50 -33.86
CA VAL A 369 -1.13 28.70 -34.70
C VAL A 369 -1.80 27.60 -33.91
N ARG A 370 -3.10 27.42 -34.13
CA ARG A 370 -3.84 26.28 -33.61
C ARG A 370 -3.50 25.03 -34.40
N VAL A 371 -2.83 24.06 -33.76
CA VAL A 371 -2.42 22.79 -34.40
C VAL A 371 -3.42 21.66 -34.17
N SER A 372 -4.19 21.74 -33.08
CA SER A 372 -5.22 20.78 -32.68
C SER A 372 -6.25 21.48 -31.77
N PRO A 373 -7.50 21.00 -31.63
CA PRO A 373 -8.42 21.55 -30.64
C PRO A 373 -7.79 21.59 -29.24
N GLY A 374 -7.67 22.81 -28.67
CA GLY A 374 -7.11 23.03 -27.33
C GLY A 374 -5.57 23.12 -27.29
N VAL A 375 -4.88 23.14 -28.44
CA VAL A 375 -3.42 23.28 -28.52
C VAL A 375 -3.04 24.39 -29.50
N ALA A 376 -2.28 25.37 -29.03
CA ALA A 376 -1.66 26.39 -29.86
C ALA A 376 -0.14 26.36 -29.72
N VAL A 377 0.56 26.66 -30.80
CA VAL A 377 2.02 26.58 -30.90
C VAL A 377 2.57 27.86 -31.51
N LEU A 378 3.64 28.40 -30.93
CA LEU A 378 4.40 29.53 -31.44
C LEU A 378 5.57 29.04 -32.30
N SER A 379 5.71 29.59 -33.50
CA SER A 379 6.84 29.32 -34.42
C SER A 379 6.95 27.87 -34.91
N GLY A 380 5.82 27.30 -35.32
CA GLY A 380 5.71 25.95 -35.84
C GLY A 380 5.22 25.88 -37.29
N THR A 381 5.64 24.87 -38.05
CA THR A 381 5.03 24.55 -39.36
C THR A 381 3.56 24.22 -39.16
N VAL A 382 2.68 24.82 -39.96
CA VAL A 382 1.24 24.57 -39.92
C VAL A 382 0.96 23.24 -40.60
N PRO A 383 0.34 22.25 -39.93
CA PRO A 383 -0.05 21.01 -40.58
C PRO A 383 -1.16 21.25 -41.61
N ASP A 384 -1.05 20.66 -42.82
CA ASP A 384 -2.09 20.75 -43.87
C ASP A 384 -3.43 20.10 -43.45
N SER A 385 -3.39 19.23 -42.44
CA SER A 385 -4.57 18.62 -41.85
C SER A 385 -4.44 18.61 -40.32
N ARG A 386 -5.54 18.88 -39.61
CA ARG A 386 -5.55 18.82 -38.14
C ARG A 386 -5.13 17.42 -37.70
N LEU A 387 -4.13 17.34 -36.82
CA LEU A 387 -3.69 16.05 -36.28
C LEU A 387 -4.86 15.35 -35.59
N GLY A 388 -5.21 14.16 -36.09
CA GLY A 388 -6.23 13.32 -35.48
C GLY A 388 -5.79 12.92 -34.08
N VAL A 389 -6.60 13.26 -33.08
CA VAL A 389 -6.29 12.93 -31.69
C VAL A 389 -6.78 11.52 -31.40
N SER A 390 -5.88 10.54 -31.42
CA SER A 390 -6.13 9.26 -30.75
C SER A 390 -5.65 9.41 -29.30
N PRO A 391 -6.53 9.72 -28.32
CA PRO A 391 -6.10 9.74 -26.94
C PRO A 391 -5.44 8.41 -26.58
N PRO A 392 -4.34 8.41 -25.82
CA PRO A 392 -3.95 7.19 -25.13
C PRO A 392 -5.13 6.75 -24.28
N ARG A 393 -5.79 5.67 -24.71
CA ARG A 393 -6.88 5.06 -23.95
C ARG A 393 -6.23 4.26 -22.83
N GLY A 394 -6.23 4.83 -21.63
CA GLY A 394 -5.98 4.04 -20.44
C GLY A 394 -7.01 2.91 -20.38
N ASN A 395 -6.56 1.66 -20.45
CA ASN A 395 -7.43 0.48 -20.39
C ASN A 395 -7.87 0.19 -18.95
N LEU A 396 -8.33 1.23 -18.24
CA LEU A 396 -8.66 1.24 -16.82
C LEU A 396 -10.16 1.45 -16.59
N GLY A 397 -10.99 1.10 -17.57
CA GLY A 397 -12.43 0.96 -17.31
C GLY A 397 -12.67 -0.02 -16.15
N ALA A 398 -13.77 0.15 -15.42
CA ALA A 398 -14.06 -0.69 -14.25
C ALA A 398 -13.91 -2.21 -14.52
N PRO A 399 -14.34 -2.76 -15.68
CA PRO A 399 -14.13 -4.18 -15.99
C PRO A 399 -12.65 -4.56 -16.13
N SER A 400 -11.88 -3.76 -16.87
CA SER A 400 -10.44 -4.00 -17.06
C SER A 400 -9.67 -3.88 -15.75
N ALA A 401 -10.01 -2.89 -14.92
CA ALA A 401 -9.42 -2.72 -13.59
C ALA A 401 -9.73 -3.92 -12.68
N THR A 402 -10.98 -4.42 -12.68
CA THR A 402 -11.34 -5.63 -11.94
C THR A 402 -10.52 -6.83 -12.41
N TRP A 403 -10.38 -7.05 -13.71
CA TRP A 403 -9.56 -8.14 -14.25
C TRP A 403 -8.08 -8.02 -13.87
N ILE A 404 -7.50 -6.82 -13.92
CA ILE A 404 -6.12 -6.57 -13.49
C ILE A 404 -5.95 -6.90 -12.00
N VAL A 405 -6.89 -6.48 -11.15
CA VAL A 405 -6.85 -6.78 -9.71
C VAL A 405 -6.96 -8.28 -9.46
N LEU A 406 -7.87 -8.98 -10.15
CA LEU A 406 -8.01 -10.44 -10.03
C LEU A 406 -6.74 -11.17 -10.47
N ALA A 407 -6.17 -10.78 -11.61
CA ALA A 407 -4.92 -11.35 -12.11
C ALA A 407 -3.76 -11.10 -11.14
N LEU A 408 -3.65 -9.89 -10.58
CA LEU A 408 -2.62 -9.55 -9.61
C LEU A 408 -2.78 -10.39 -8.33
N VAL A 409 -3.99 -10.47 -7.77
CA VAL A 409 -4.28 -11.31 -6.60
C VAL A 409 -3.93 -12.76 -6.88
N ALA A 410 -4.26 -13.29 -8.06
CA ALA A 410 -3.93 -14.66 -8.45
C ALA A 410 -2.41 -14.88 -8.50
N VAL A 411 -1.65 -14.01 -9.18
CA VAL A 411 -0.18 -14.09 -9.26
C VAL A 411 0.44 -14.03 -7.87
N LEU A 412 0.05 -13.05 -7.06
CA LEU A 412 0.55 -12.90 -5.68
C LEU A 412 0.20 -14.12 -4.82
N SER A 413 -0.99 -14.69 -4.97
CA SER A 413 -1.42 -15.90 -4.26
C SER A 413 -0.60 -17.13 -4.64
N VAL A 414 -0.28 -17.30 -5.94
CA VAL A 414 0.53 -18.42 -6.43
C VAL A 414 1.96 -18.32 -5.93
N VAL A 415 2.57 -17.13 -6.03
CA VAL A 415 3.93 -16.87 -5.54
C VAL A 415 3.99 -17.08 -4.03
N GLY A 416 3.06 -16.46 -3.30
CA GLY A 416 3.02 -16.54 -1.85
C GLY A 416 2.54 -17.88 -1.31
N GLY A 417 1.89 -18.73 -2.12
CA GLY A 417 1.40 -20.05 -1.71
C GLY A 417 2.53 -21.00 -1.30
N GLY A 418 3.64 -21.01 -2.06
CA GLY A 418 4.83 -21.79 -1.71
C GLY A 418 5.47 -21.27 -0.40
N TRP A 419 5.68 -19.96 -0.30
CA TRP A 419 6.24 -19.33 0.89
C TRP A 419 5.34 -19.48 2.13
N SER A 420 4.03 -19.36 2.00
CA SER A 420 3.09 -19.55 3.10
C SER A 420 3.10 -21.00 3.57
N ALA A 421 3.18 -21.97 2.64
CA ALA A 421 3.33 -23.38 2.98
C ALA A 421 4.64 -23.69 3.73
N ALA A 422 5.73 -23.00 3.38
CA ALA A 422 7.04 -23.16 4.01
C ALA A 422 7.14 -22.49 5.39
N LEU A 423 6.59 -21.28 5.55
CA LEU A 423 6.84 -20.41 6.70
C LEU A 423 5.73 -20.42 7.75
N LEU A 424 4.49 -20.74 7.38
CA LEU A 424 3.32 -20.72 8.27
C LEU A 424 2.93 -22.12 8.78
N PRO A 425 2.18 -22.20 9.90
CA PRO A 425 1.63 -23.46 10.38
C PRO A 425 0.72 -24.14 9.34
N PRO A 426 0.44 -25.45 9.47
CA PRO A 426 -0.34 -26.25 8.50
C PRO A 426 -1.82 -25.86 8.36
N ASP A 427 -2.25 -24.77 8.98
CA ASP A 427 -3.60 -24.21 8.82
C ASP A 427 -3.81 -23.72 7.38
N ARG A 428 -4.76 -24.34 6.67
CA ARG A 428 -5.07 -24.04 5.27
C ARG A 428 -5.66 -22.64 5.11
N ILE A 429 -6.51 -22.21 6.03
CA ILE A 429 -7.18 -20.90 5.95
C ILE A 429 -6.14 -19.80 6.12
N LEU A 430 -5.28 -19.92 7.13
CA LEU A 430 -4.21 -18.96 7.36
C LEU A 430 -3.27 -18.85 6.15
N ARG A 431 -2.88 -19.98 5.56
CA ARG A 431 -1.99 -20.03 4.38
C ARG A 431 -2.60 -19.38 3.15
N VAL A 432 -3.89 -19.60 2.89
CA VAL A 432 -4.61 -19.02 1.75
C VAL A 432 -4.83 -17.52 1.97
N VAL A 433 -5.21 -17.10 3.17
CA VAL A 433 -5.48 -15.69 3.47
C VAL A 433 -4.21 -14.85 3.44
N LEU A 434 -3.08 -15.38 3.92
CA LEU A 434 -1.80 -14.65 3.96
C LEU A 434 -0.95 -14.81 2.69
N SER A 435 -1.31 -15.71 1.76
CA SER A 435 -0.49 -15.93 0.56
C SER A 435 -0.31 -14.66 -0.27
N PRO A 436 -1.32 -13.81 -0.56
CA PRO A 436 -1.08 -12.64 -1.42
C PRO A 436 -0.12 -11.64 -0.78
N GLY A 437 -0.25 -11.42 0.54
CA GLY A 437 0.62 -10.50 1.30
C GLY A 437 2.06 -11.01 1.38
N ILE A 438 2.25 -12.32 1.60
CA ILE A 438 3.57 -12.95 1.57
C ILE A 438 4.16 -12.91 0.16
N GLY A 439 3.37 -13.21 -0.87
CA GLY A 439 3.81 -13.16 -2.27
C GLY A 439 4.31 -11.78 -2.67
N ALA A 440 3.56 -10.74 -2.32
CA ALA A 440 3.96 -9.36 -2.56
C ALA A 440 5.26 -9.00 -1.81
N ALA A 441 5.39 -9.40 -0.53
CA ALA A 441 6.59 -9.14 0.24
C ALA A 441 7.84 -9.85 -0.33
N MET A 442 7.70 -11.10 -0.74
CA MET A 442 8.80 -11.86 -1.33
C MET A 442 9.21 -11.30 -2.69
N ILE A 443 8.26 -10.87 -3.53
CA ILE A 443 8.57 -10.18 -4.79
C ILE A 443 9.30 -8.87 -4.51
N THR A 444 8.87 -8.07 -3.54
CA THR A 444 9.54 -6.81 -3.18
C THR A 444 10.98 -7.03 -2.72
N LEU A 445 11.20 -8.01 -1.83
CA LEU A 445 12.54 -8.34 -1.34
C LEU A 445 13.43 -8.92 -2.45
N ALA A 446 12.87 -9.80 -3.30
CA ALA A 446 13.58 -10.37 -4.43
C ALA A 446 13.90 -9.30 -5.48
N ALA A 447 12.99 -8.35 -5.73
CA ALA A 447 13.20 -7.24 -6.65
C ALA A 447 14.36 -6.35 -6.19
N LEU A 448 14.50 -6.10 -4.88
CA LEU A 448 15.66 -5.39 -4.34
C LEU A 448 16.95 -6.15 -4.63
N ALA A 449 17.01 -7.45 -4.34
CA ALA A 449 18.19 -8.26 -4.64
C ALA A 449 18.50 -8.29 -6.15
N TRP A 450 17.47 -8.42 -6.99
CA TRP A 450 17.57 -8.43 -8.45
C TRP A 450 18.12 -7.12 -9.02
N ASP A 451 17.66 -5.97 -8.50
CA ASP A 451 18.19 -4.65 -8.84
C ASP A 451 19.66 -4.50 -8.44
N ARG A 452 20.03 -4.97 -7.25
CA ARG A 452 21.42 -4.90 -6.77
C ARG A 452 22.40 -5.74 -7.58
N VAL A 453 21.94 -6.78 -8.27
CA VAL A 453 22.75 -7.58 -9.20
C VAL A 453 22.77 -6.97 -10.61
N GLY A 454 22.03 -5.89 -10.87
CA GLY A 454 22.05 -5.17 -12.15
C GLY A 454 21.24 -5.84 -13.26
N LEU A 455 20.32 -6.74 -12.92
CA LEU A 455 19.54 -7.52 -13.91
C LEU A 455 18.41 -6.72 -14.57
N GLY A 456 18.13 -5.51 -14.09
CA GLY A 456 17.15 -4.57 -14.66
C GLY A 456 15.69 -5.05 -14.63
N PHE A 457 14.78 -4.19 -15.09
CA PHE A 457 13.32 -4.41 -15.08
C PHE A 457 12.70 -4.34 -16.50
N SER A 458 13.29 -5.04 -17.46
CA SER A 458 12.63 -5.27 -18.74
C SER A 458 11.38 -6.15 -18.56
N ARG A 459 10.45 -6.15 -19.53
CA ARG A 459 9.23 -6.97 -19.44
C ARG A 459 9.55 -8.46 -19.20
N ALA A 460 10.59 -8.99 -19.85
CA ALA A 460 11.01 -10.38 -19.67
C ALA A 460 11.67 -10.61 -18.30
N SER A 461 12.52 -9.68 -17.83
CA SER A 461 13.21 -9.84 -16.55
C SER A 461 12.24 -9.78 -15.36
N VAL A 462 11.17 -8.98 -15.44
CA VAL A 462 10.11 -8.95 -14.41
C VAL A 462 9.43 -10.31 -14.27
N TRP A 463 9.07 -10.97 -15.38
CA TRP A 463 8.46 -12.31 -15.32
C TRP A 463 9.45 -13.37 -14.82
N ALA A 464 10.73 -13.27 -15.20
CA ALA A 464 11.77 -14.15 -14.68
C ALA A 464 11.92 -14.01 -13.14
N LEU A 465 11.92 -12.78 -12.63
CA LEU A 465 11.94 -12.49 -11.19
C LEU A 465 10.73 -13.11 -10.47
N VAL A 466 9.52 -12.91 -11.00
CA VAL A 466 8.29 -13.46 -10.41
C VAL A 466 8.32 -15.00 -10.42
N ALA A 467 8.72 -15.61 -11.53
CA ALA A 467 8.83 -17.06 -11.65
C ALA A 467 9.88 -17.64 -10.68
N ALA A 468 11.07 -17.03 -10.60
CA ALA A 468 12.12 -17.45 -9.67
C ALA A 468 11.66 -17.34 -8.20
N THR A 469 10.95 -16.27 -7.86
CA THR A 469 10.40 -16.06 -6.51
C THR A 469 9.32 -17.11 -6.17
N ALA A 470 8.48 -17.50 -7.15
CA ALA A 470 7.49 -18.55 -6.97
C ALA A 470 8.16 -19.92 -6.78
N LEU A 471 9.07 -20.28 -7.68
CA LEU A 471 9.76 -21.58 -7.69
C LEU A 471 10.53 -21.81 -6.38
N THR A 472 11.29 -20.82 -5.93
CA THR A 472 12.05 -20.90 -4.67
C THR A 472 11.14 -21.13 -3.46
N GLY A 473 9.98 -20.46 -3.42
CA GLY A 473 8.97 -20.68 -2.38
C GLY A 473 8.41 -22.11 -2.36
N TRP A 474 8.09 -22.67 -3.53
CA TRP A 474 7.57 -24.04 -3.63
C TRP A 474 8.64 -25.11 -3.34
N VAL A 475 9.89 -24.89 -3.74
CA VAL A 475 11.03 -25.75 -3.38
C VAL A 475 11.23 -25.76 -1.87
N ALA A 476 11.22 -24.58 -1.23
CA ALA A 476 11.33 -24.47 0.23
C ALA A 476 10.18 -25.17 0.95
N ALA A 477 8.96 -25.13 0.41
CA ALA A 477 7.82 -25.87 0.93
C ALA A 477 7.99 -27.40 0.78
N GLY A 478 8.57 -27.85 -0.34
CA GLY A 478 8.87 -29.25 -0.62
C GLY A 478 9.87 -29.84 0.37
N TRP A 479 10.98 -29.14 0.62
CA TRP A 479 12.02 -29.56 1.58
C TRP A 479 11.53 -29.65 3.03
N ARG A 480 10.47 -28.90 3.39
CA ARG A 480 9.92 -28.88 4.74
C ARG A 480 8.85 -29.94 5.01
N ARG A 481 8.46 -30.75 4.02
CA ARG A 481 7.53 -31.85 4.30
C ARG A 481 8.23 -32.83 5.25
N PRO A 482 7.75 -33.00 6.50
CA PRO A 482 8.31 -34.02 7.36
C PRO A 482 8.13 -35.34 6.62
N THR A 483 9.22 -36.03 6.34
CA THR A 483 9.19 -37.45 5.98
C THR A 483 8.32 -38.10 7.04
N LYS A 484 7.14 -38.61 6.64
CA LYS A 484 6.26 -39.34 7.56
C LYS A 484 7.16 -40.28 8.35
N PRO A 485 7.18 -40.25 9.70
CA PRO A 485 7.84 -41.31 10.43
C PRO A 485 7.22 -42.60 9.90
N LYS A 486 8.03 -43.46 9.29
CA LYS A 486 7.60 -44.80 8.90
C LYS A 486 7.01 -45.40 10.16
N GLY A 487 5.70 -45.59 10.17
CA GLY A 487 5.00 -46.15 11.30
C GLY A 487 5.58 -47.54 11.56
N ASN A 488 6.30 -47.68 12.68
CA ASN A 488 6.35 -48.95 13.38
C ASN A 488 4.99 -49.12 14.06
N SER A 489 3.96 -49.40 13.28
CA SER A 489 2.71 -49.97 13.78
C SER A 489 2.94 -51.45 14.06
N ARG A 490 3.76 -51.74 15.09
CA ARG A 490 3.46 -52.88 15.96
C ARG A 490 2.50 -52.32 17.00
N VAL A 491 1.23 -52.37 16.67
CA VAL A 491 0.16 -52.30 17.67
C VAL A 491 0.33 -53.58 18.49
N GLU A 492 0.92 -53.47 19.67
CA GLU A 492 0.73 -54.49 20.70
C GLU A 492 -0.76 -54.50 21.03
N GLU A 493 -1.44 -55.57 20.60
CA GLU A 493 -2.80 -55.86 21.03
C GLU A 493 -2.86 -55.85 22.56
N PRO A 494 -3.80 -55.11 23.16
CA PRO A 494 -4.01 -55.17 24.60
C PRO A 494 -4.47 -56.58 24.97
N ARG A 495 -3.63 -57.31 25.72
CA ARG A 495 -4.00 -58.60 26.31
C ARG A 495 -5.29 -58.43 27.13
N PRO A 496 -6.34 -59.24 26.89
CA PRO A 496 -7.55 -59.18 27.68
C PRO A 496 -7.25 -59.53 29.14
N ALA A 497 -7.80 -58.73 30.06
CA ALA A 497 -7.67 -58.94 31.49
C ALA A 497 -8.32 -60.29 31.90
N PRO A 498 -7.70 -61.07 32.80
CA PRO A 498 -8.27 -62.34 33.25
C PRO A 498 -9.59 -62.11 34.00
N ALA A 499 -10.61 -62.86 33.57
CA ALA A 499 -11.92 -62.90 34.21
C ALA A 499 -11.78 -63.33 35.68
N ARG A 500 -12.25 -62.47 36.60
CA ARG A 500 -12.45 -62.85 38.00
C ARG A 500 -13.66 -63.78 38.08
N LEU A 501 -13.38 -65.08 38.15
CA LEU A 501 -14.32 -66.09 38.61
C LEU A 501 -14.47 -65.99 40.13
N GLY A 502 -15.72 -65.80 40.58
CA GLY A 502 -16.34 -66.52 41.70
C GLY A 502 -15.79 -66.36 43.12
N GLY A 503 -16.69 -66.04 44.05
CA GLY A 503 -16.48 -66.25 45.48
C GLY A 503 -17.69 -65.85 46.29
N ALA A 504 -18.67 -66.76 46.38
CA ALA A 504 -19.76 -66.70 47.34
C ALA A 504 -19.27 -67.05 48.75
N ALA A 505 -19.77 -66.35 49.75
CA ALA A 505 -20.13 -66.87 51.08
C ALA A 505 -21.11 -65.88 51.71
#